data_AF-A0A2M7RVR3-F1
#
_entry.id   AF-A0A2M7RVR3-F1
#
_cell.length_a   1.000
_cell.length_b   1.000
_cell.length_c   1.000
_cell.angle_alpha   90.00
_cell.angle_beta   90.00
_cell.angle_gamma   90.00
#
_symmetry.space_group_name_H-M   'P 1'
#
loop_
_entity.id
_entity.type
_entity.pdbx_description
1 polymer ?
#
loop_
_entity_poly.entity_id
_entity_poly.type
_entity_poly.pdbx_seq_one_letter_code
_entity_poly.pdbx_strand_id
1 'polypeptide(L)'
;MQRLKDWLRALLIAFTIVVVVKVFVFEIFTIPTSSMEKTLIPGDLILVNKLSYGSTVPFTNYKLPALTSIKRNDVVVFFYPMDDAAIISEKSYYIKRCVALPGDTLEIKNKLVYINNTKQDFPEFAQFNYNVLSDILAEDTLRKYEINEGGRTFDSQLWQLTMTEKTKEHLEKLPYIKSIKDIDIPSNAYADYIFPYHEFYRWNINYFGKIIIPKKGTTVALDANNIFIYERI
;
A
#
# COMPACT_ATOMS: atom_id res chain seq x y z
N MET A 1 31.48 -20.25 41.89
CA MET A 1 31.97 -19.65 40.62
C MET A 1 31.54 -20.40 39.37
N GLN A 2 31.56 -21.74 39.33
CA GLN A 2 31.20 -22.49 38.11
C GLN A 2 29.75 -22.25 37.63
N ARG A 3 28.77 -22.37 38.54
CA ARG A 3 27.36 -22.08 38.23
C ARG A 3 27.14 -20.67 37.65
N LEU A 4 27.86 -19.67 38.15
CA LEU A 4 27.77 -18.30 37.63
C LEU A 4 28.31 -18.21 36.19
N LYS A 5 29.41 -18.90 35.87
CA LYS A 5 29.95 -18.97 34.51
C LYS A 5 28.99 -19.65 33.55
N ASP A 6 28.32 -20.72 33.99
CA ASP A 6 27.37 -21.45 33.15
C ASP A 6 26.10 -20.62 32.87
N TRP A 7 25.57 -19.91 33.88
CA TRP A 7 24.47 -18.96 33.68
C TRP A 7 24.84 -17.80 32.76
N LEU A 8 26.03 -17.22 32.91
CA LEU A 8 26.51 -16.15 32.03
C LEU A 8 26.66 -16.62 30.58
N ARG A 9 27.18 -17.83 30.36
CA ARG A 9 27.27 -18.44 29.02
C ARG A 9 25.89 -18.63 28.41
N ALA A 10 24.94 -19.19 29.17
CA ALA A 10 23.58 -19.39 28.69
C ALA A 10 22.90 -18.07 28.29
N LEU A 11 23.05 -17.03 29.12
CA LEU A 11 22.51 -15.69 28.82
C LEU A 11 23.15 -15.08 27.58
N LEU A 12 24.47 -15.21 27.41
CA LEU A 12 25.17 -14.68 26.24
C LEU A 12 24.75 -15.38 24.94
N ILE A 13 24.58 -16.71 24.98
CA ILE A 13 24.09 -17.49 23.84
C ILE A 13 22.66 -17.07 23.49
N ALA A 14 21.78 -16.99 24.49
CA ALA A 14 20.39 -16.57 24.28
C ALA A 14 20.30 -15.16 23.68
N PHE A 15 21.07 -14.21 24.23
CA PHE A 15 21.14 -12.84 23.70
C PHE A 15 21.64 -12.81 22.25
N THR A 16 22.70 -13.58 21.94
CA THR A 16 23.26 -13.66 20.59
C THR A 16 22.23 -14.19 19.60
N ILE A 17 21.51 -15.26 19.95
CA ILE A 17 20.44 -15.83 19.12
C ILE A 17 19.35 -14.79 18.87
N VAL A 18 18.89 -14.10 19.90
CA VAL A 18 17.85 -13.06 19.78
C VAL A 18 18.30 -11.93 18.86
N VAL A 19 19.55 -11.47 18.97
CA VAL A 19 20.11 -10.45 18.09
C VAL A 19 20.16 -10.95 16.64
N VAL A 20 20.65 -12.18 16.40
CA VAL A 20 20.72 -12.76 15.05
C VAL A 20 19.32 -12.89 14.44
N VAL A 21 18.35 -13.41 15.19
CA VAL A 21 16.96 -13.54 14.74
C VAL A 21 16.36 -12.17 14.42
N LYS A 22 16.58 -11.17 15.28
CA LYS A 22 16.08 -9.81 15.09
C LYS A 22 16.71 -9.11 13.88
N VAL A 23 18.01 -9.31 13.66
CA VAL A 23 18.72 -8.69 12.53
C VAL A 23 18.34 -9.35 11.22
N PHE A 24 18.29 -10.70 11.18
CA PHE A 24 18.25 -11.44 9.92
C PHE A 24 16.92 -12.11 9.58
N VAL A 25 16.04 -12.39 10.55
CA VAL A 25 14.86 -13.23 10.34
C VAL A 25 13.57 -12.43 10.48
N PHE A 26 13.37 -11.77 11.63
CA PHE A 26 12.13 -11.06 11.93
C PHE A 26 12.38 -9.68 12.51
N GLU A 27 11.52 -8.73 12.15
CA GLU A 27 11.52 -7.39 12.71
C GLU A 27 10.10 -6.93 13.01
N ILE A 28 9.93 -6.17 14.09
CA ILE A 28 8.63 -5.68 14.52
C ILE A 28 8.48 -4.25 14.01
N PHE A 29 7.40 -3.99 13.28
CA PHE A 29 7.02 -2.66 12.83
C PHE A 29 5.69 -2.24 13.45
N THR A 30 5.52 -0.95 13.69
CA THR A 30 4.22 -0.37 14.03
C THR A 30 3.49 0.01 12.75
N ILE A 31 2.16 -0.05 12.72
CA ILE A 31 1.41 0.44 11.56
C ILE A 31 1.24 1.96 11.69
N PRO A 32 1.82 2.77 10.77
CA PRO A 32 1.87 4.22 10.94
C PRO A 32 0.61 4.94 10.46
N THR A 33 -0.14 4.36 9.51
CA THR A 33 -1.23 5.04 8.80
C THR A 33 -2.46 4.15 8.64
N SER A 34 -3.64 4.78 8.50
CA SER A 34 -4.92 4.14 8.21
C SER A 34 -5.08 3.63 6.77
N SER A 35 -4.09 3.78 5.89
CA SER A 35 -4.24 3.34 4.49
C SER A 35 -4.48 1.84 4.30
N MET A 36 -4.14 1.02 5.30
CA MET A 36 -4.43 -0.42 5.33
C MET A 36 -5.54 -0.74 6.35
N GLU A 37 -6.26 0.27 6.84
CA GLU A 37 -7.36 0.15 7.81
C GLU A 37 -8.41 -0.84 7.30
N LYS A 38 -9.13 -1.48 8.23
CA LYS A 38 -9.95 -2.69 8.04
C LYS A 38 -9.16 -3.98 7.77
N THR A 39 -7.90 -3.91 7.32
CA THR A 39 -6.98 -5.07 7.33
C THR A 39 -5.98 -4.99 8.48
N LEU A 40 -5.39 -3.82 8.69
CA LEU A 40 -4.34 -3.53 9.67
C LEU A 40 -4.65 -2.20 10.35
N ILE A 41 -4.72 -2.21 11.68
CA ILE A 41 -5.14 -1.04 12.47
C ILE A 41 -3.93 -0.18 12.81
N PRO A 42 -4.00 1.15 12.66
CA PRO A 42 -2.93 2.04 13.11
C PRO A 42 -2.56 1.82 14.59
N GLY A 43 -1.26 1.76 14.87
CA GLY A 43 -0.73 1.50 16.21
C GLY A 43 -0.48 0.02 16.52
N ASP A 44 -1.04 -0.92 15.75
CA ASP A 44 -0.74 -2.34 15.92
C ASP A 44 0.72 -2.68 15.58
N LEU A 45 1.24 -3.69 16.27
CA LEU A 45 2.57 -4.26 16.02
C LEU A 45 2.44 -5.46 15.07
N ILE A 46 3.22 -5.43 13.98
CA ILE A 46 3.31 -6.54 13.03
C ILE A 46 4.70 -7.14 13.04
N LEU A 47 4.76 -8.47 12.92
CA LEU A 47 6.01 -9.21 12.75
C LEU A 47 6.29 -9.42 11.27
N VAL A 48 7.36 -8.83 10.76
CA VAL A 48 7.75 -8.88 9.35
C VAL A 48 8.82 -9.94 9.13
N ASN A 49 8.57 -10.85 8.18
CA ASN A 49 9.55 -11.85 7.75
C ASN A 49 10.55 -11.25 6.75
N LYS A 50 11.80 -11.06 7.19
CA LYS A 50 12.87 -10.49 6.36
C LYS A 50 13.50 -11.49 5.39
N LEU A 51 13.25 -12.79 5.59
CA LEU A 51 13.76 -13.83 4.70
C LEU A 51 13.18 -13.73 3.27
N SER A 52 12.03 -13.10 3.09
CA SER A 52 11.41 -12.89 1.76
C SER A 52 12.08 -11.79 0.92
N TYR A 53 12.83 -10.87 1.53
CA TYR A 53 13.53 -9.79 0.84
C TYR A 53 15.04 -9.95 0.83
N GLY A 54 15.57 -10.67 1.82
CA GLY A 54 16.99 -10.66 2.13
C GLY A 54 17.31 -9.55 3.12
N SER A 55 17.93 -9.92 4.22
CA SER A 55 18.32 -8.98 5.28
C SER A 55 19.60 -8.23 4.91
N THR A 56 19.64 -6.94 5.21
CA THR A 56 20.86 -6.13 5.09
C THR A 56 21.83 -6.51 6.21
N VAL A 57 23.08 -6.79 5.85
CA VAL A 57 24.13 -7.06 6.83
C VAL A 57 24.50 -5.75 7.54
N PRO A 58 24.42 -5.67 8.88
CA PRO A 58 24.75 -4.45 9.62
C PRO A 58 26.14 -3.91 9.26
N PHE A 59 26.27 -2.58 9.25
CA PHE A 59 27.52 -1.87 8.92
C PHE A 59 28.01 -2.04 7.47
N THR A 60 27.21 -2.66 6.60
CA THR A 60 27.52 -2.82 5.18
C THR A 60 26.28 -2.51 4.33
N ASN A 61 26.48 -2.26 3.04
CA ASN A 61 25.38 -2.13 2.07
C ASN A 61 25.00 -3.48 1.43
N TYR A 62 25.56 -4.59 1.92
CA TYR A 62 25.31 -5.91 1.34
C TYR A 62 23.97 -6.47 1.81
N LYS A 63 23.12 -6.87 0.87
CA LYS A 63 21.88 -7.61 1.14
C LYS A 63 22.09 -9.08 0.90
N LEU A 64 21.71 -9.89 1.88
CA LEU A 64 21.62 -11.34 1.71
C LEU A 64 20.57 -11.69 0.65
N PRO A 65 20.70 -12.83 -0.04
CA PRO A 65 19.66 -13.28 -0.95
C PRO A 65 18.37 -13.59 -0.17
N ALA A 66 17.22 -13.33 -0.81
CA ALA A 66 15.93 -13.79 -0.31
C ALA A 66 15.88 -15.32 -0.32
N LEU A 67 15.40 -15.92 0.77
CA LEU A 67 15.19 -17.36 0.89
C LEU A 67 13.78 -17.79 0.49
N THR A 68 12.83 -16.84 0.53
CA THR A 68 11.44 -17.02 0.11
C THR A 68 11.04 -15.98 -0.92
N SER A 69 9.96 -16.25 -1.65
CA SER A 69 9.42 -15.31 -2.66
C SER A 69 8.17 -14.63 -2.14
N ILE A 70 7.99 -13.38 -2.56
CA ILE A 70 6.76 -12.61 -2.35
C ILE A 70 5.73 -13.08 -3.36
N LYS A 71 4.49 -13.22 -2.90
CA LYS A 71 3.34 -13.57 -3.73
C LYS A 71 2.45 -12.35 -3.89
N ARG A 72 1.65 -12.37 -4.95
CA ARG A 72 0.57 -11.38 -5.10
C ARG A 72 -0.36 -11.47 -3.90
N ASN A 73 -0.87 -10.31 -3.49
CA ASN A 73 -1.66 -10.06 -2.31
C ASN A 73 -0.95 -10.19 -0.97
N ASP A 74 0.35 -10.49 -0.92
CA ASP A 74 1.11 -10.36 0.33
C ASP A 74 1.14 -8.91 0.81
N VAL A 75 1.08 -8.72 2.12
CA VAL A 75 1.32 -7.40 2.73
C VAL A 75 2.82 -7.22 2.91
N VAL A 76 3.33 -6.12 2.38
CA VAL A 76 4.76 -5.85 2.26
C VAL A 76 5.13 -4.57 2.98
N VAL A 77 6.29 -4.59 3.62
CA VAL A 77 6.90 -3.41 4.25
C VAL A 77 8.13 -3.03 3.47
N PHE A 78 8.21 -1.78 3.04
CA PHE A 78 9.33 -1.26 2.27
C PHE A 78 9.59 0.20 2.63
N PHE A 79 10.84 0.63 2.50
CA PHE A 79 11.19 2.03 2.66
C PHE A 79 10.69 2.86 1.48
N TYR A 80 10.20 4.05 1.76
CA TYR A 80 9.68 4.95 0.74
C TYR A 80 10.75 5.23 -0.34
N PRO A 81 10.50 4.90 -1.62
CA PRO A 81 11.52 5.01 -2.65
C PRO A 81 11.93 6.44 -3.03
N MET A 82 11.22 7.49 -2.58
CA MET A 82 11.64 8.87 -2.84
C MET A 82 12.57 9.43 -1.75
N ASP A 83 12.73 8.69 -0.65
CA ASP A 83 13.56 9.07 0.49
C ASP A 83 15.03 8.69 0.24
N ASP A 84 15.59 9.19 -0.87
CA ASP A 84 16.89 8.78 -1.41
C ASP A 84 18.06 9.30 -0.57
N ALA A 85 17.90 10.45 0.08
CA ALA A 85 18.94 11.11 0.89
C ALA A 85 19.00 10.65 2.36
N ALA A 86 17.97 9.96 2.85
CA ALA A 86 17.88 9.56 4.25
C ALA A 86 18.76 8.32 4.56
N ILE A 87 19.40 8.31 5.72
CA ILE A 87 20.06 7.11 6.27
C ILE A 87 18.96 6.09 6.60
N ILE A 88 19.23 4.78 6.50
CA ILE A 88 18.23 3.70 6.70
C ILE A 88 17.39 3.88 7.98
N SER A 89 18.00 4.36 9.07
CA SER A 89 17.32 4.62 10.35
C SER A 89 16.31 5.76 10.33
N GLU A 90 16.37 6.63 9.33
CA GLU A 90 15.51 7.80 9.16
C GLU A 90 14.51 7.61 8.01
N LYS A 91 14.66 6.56 7.20
CA LYS A 91 13.76 6.31 6.08
C LYS A 91 12.36 6.00 6.57
N SER A 92 11.40 6.73 6.02
CA SER A 92 9.99 6.39 6.19
C SER A 92 9.71 5.03 5.55
N TYR A 93 8.92 4.19 6.18
CA TYR A 93 8.45 2.92 5.61
C TYR A 93 6.95 2.94 5.35
N TYR A 94 6.54 2.19 4.33
CA TYR A 94 5.16 1.98 3.98
C TYR A 94 4.79 0.51 4.10
N ILE A 95 3.53 0.29 4.46
CA ILE A 95 2.89 -1.02 4.50
C ILE A 95 1.80 -1.00 3.43
N LYS A 96 1.95 -1.84 2.40
CA LYS A 96 1.02 -1.93 1.27
C LYS A 96 0.83 -3.38 0.85
N ARG A 97 -0.14 -3.63 -0.03
CA ARG A 97 -0.34 -4.95 -0.64
C ARG A 97 0.44 -5.07 -1.95
N CYS A 98 1.17 -6.16 -2.15
CA CYS A 98 1.86 -6.45 -3.40
C CYS A 98 0.85 -6.91 -4.46
N VAL A 99 0.54 -6.06 -5.43
CA VAL A 99 -0.48 -6.37 -6.46
C VAL A 99 0.14 -7.02 -7.70
N ALA A 100 1.33 -6.58 -8.11
CA ALA A 100 2.05 -7.05 -9.30
C ALA A 100 3.48 -7.46 -8.94
N LEU A 101 3.97 -8.52 -9.57
CA LEU A 101 5.32 -9.07 -9.38
C LEU A 101 6.23 -8.74 -10.59
N PRO A 102 7.56 -8.91 -10.47
CA PRO A 102 8.47 -8.67 -11.58
C PRO A 102 8.11 -9.53 -12.81
N GLY A 103 7.98 -8.87 -13.97
CA GLY A 103 7.51 -9.46 -15.23
C GLY A 103 6.01 -9.33 -15.47
N ASP A 104 5.23 -8.92 -14.47
CA ASP A 104 3.79 -8.73 -14.62
C ASP A 104 3.46 -7.45 -15.40
N THR A 105 2.30 -7.50 -16.05
CA THR A 105 1.65 -6.32 -16.63
C THR A 105 0.52 -5.87 -15.73
N LEU A 106 0.53 -4.62 -15.28
CA LEU A 106 -0.52 -3.99 -14.47
C LEU A 106 -1.34 -3.01 -15.33
N GLU A 107 -2.66 -3.03 -15.17
CA GLU A 107 -3.58 -2.09 -15.81
C GLU A 107 -4.82 -1.92 -14.92
N ILE A 108 -5.41 -0.72 -14.87
CA ILE A 108 -6.69 -0.47 -14.18
C ILE A 108 -7.72 0.02 -15.18
N LYS A 109 -8.87 -0.65 -15.25
CA LYS A 109 -10.00 -0.23 -16.10
C LYS A 109 -11.26 -0.14 -15.27
N ASN A 110 -11.87 1.04 -15.28
CA ASN A 110 -13.08 1.31 -14.50
C ASN A 110 -12.93 0.84 -13.03
N LYS A 111 -11.85 1.27 -12.38
CA LYS A 111 -11.46 0.91 -11.00
C LYS A 111 -11.03 -0.53 -10.80
N LEU A 112 -11.25 -1.44 -11.75
CA LEU A 112 -10.89 -2.85 -11.65
C LEU A 112 -9.41 -3.06 -12.02
N VAL A 113 -8.69 -3.82 -11.19
CA VAL A 113 -7.29 -4.15 -11.42
C VAL A 113 -7.15 -5.37 -12.33
N TYR A 114 -6.28 -5.28 -13.33
CA TYR A 114 -5.92 -6.38 -14.22
C TYR A 114 -4.43 -6.66 -14.13
N ILE A 115 -4.09 -7.94 -13.93
CA ILE A 115 -2.71 -8.41 -14.01
C ILE A 115 -2.58 -9.44 -15.11
N ASN A 116 -1.66 -9.22 -16.04
CA ASN A 116 -1.47 -10.06 -17.24
C ASN A 116 -2.79 -10.24 -18.02
N ASN A 117 -3.59 -9.16 -18.12
CA ASN A 117 -4.94 -9.11 -18.68
C ASN A 117 -6.02 -9.90 -17.92
N THR A 118 -5.70 -10.49 -16.77
CA THR A 118 -6.67 -11.18 -15.92
C THR A 118 -7.15 -10.26 -14.81
N LYS A 119 -8.47 -10.06 -14.71
CA LYS A 119 -9.10 -9.30 -13.62
C LYS A 119 -8.71 -9.92 -12.28
N GLN A 120 -8.30 -9.09 -11.34
CA GLN A 120 -8.02 -9.49 -9.96
C GLN A 120 -9.24 -9.27 -9.08
N ASP A 121 -9.40 -10.13 -8.08
CA ASP A 121 -10.40 -9.93 -7.04
C ASP A 121 -9.93 -8.89 -6.03
N PHE A 122 -10.87 -8.10 -5.53
CA PHE A 122 -10.60 -7.17 -4.45
C PHE A 122 -10.62 -7.89 -3.10
N PRO A 123 -9.82 -7.42 -2.13
CA PRO A 123 -10.04 -7.78 -0.73
C PRO A 123 -11.47 -7.44 -0.30
N GLU A 124 -12.01 -8.22 0.65
CA GLU A 124 -13.37 -8.02 1.19
C GLU A 124 -13.64 -6.59 1.66
N PHE A 125 -12.62 -5.93 2.22
CA PHE A 125 -12.71 -4.58 2.75
C PHE A 125 -12.21 -3.49 1.79
N ALA A 126 -12.19 -3.75 0.49
CA ALA A 126 -11.86 -2.71 -0.49
C ALA A 126 -12.84 -1.53 -0.40
N GLN A 127 -12.29 -0.32 -0.42
CA GLN A 127 -13.05 0.92 -0.34
C GLN A 127 -12.91 1.71 -1.64
N PHE A 128 -13.97 2.43 -1.99
CA PHE A 128 -14.02 3.31 -3.15
C PHE A 128 -14.56 4.68 -2.76
N ASN A 129 -14.29 5.67 -3.60
CA ASN A 129 -14.77 7.03 -3.41
C ASN A 129 -16.14 7.20 -4.04
N TYR A 130 -17.07 7.79 -3.29
CA TYR A 130 -18.43 8.07 -3.73
C TYR A 130 -18.83 9.51 -3.42
N ASN A 131 -19.65 10.07 -4.30
CA ASN A 131 -20.39 11.30 -4.08
C ASN A 131 -21.69 10.98 -3.34
N VAL A 132 -21.84 11.48 -2.12
CA VAL A 132 -23.02 11.31 -1.27
C VAL A 132 -23.75 12.63 -1.15
N LEU A 133 -25.01 12.66 -1.59
CA LEU A 133 -25.87 13.84 -1.51
C LEU A 133 -26.80 13.73 -0.30
N SER A 134 -26.71 14.69 0.62
CA SER A 134 -27.54 14.75 1.83
C SER A 134 -27.54 16.16 2.43
N ASP A 135 -28.69 16.59 2.96
CA ASP A 135 -28.83 17.90 3.61
C ASP A 135 -28.33 17.91 5.06
N ILE A 136 -28.41 16.76 5.74
CA ILE A 136 -28.21 16.65 7.20
C ILE A 136 -27.21 15.56 7.60
N LEU A 137 -26.46 15.00 6.65
CA LEU A 137 -25.38 14.08 6.97
C LEU A 137 -24.37 14.78 7.88
N ALA A 138 -24.01 14.10 8.96
CA ALA A 138 -23.14 14.64 10.01
C ALA A 138 -22.02 13.66 10.35
N GLU A 139 -20.94 14.18 10.92
CA GLU A 139 -19.75 13.42 11.34
C GLU A 139 -20.07 12.22 12.23
N ASP A 140 -21.07 12.31 13.11
CA ASP A 140 -21.46 11.19 13.98
C ASP A 140 -21.95 9.98 13.19
N THR A 141 -22.58 10.22 12.03
CA THR A 141 -22.97 9.14 11.12
C THR A 141 -21.74 8.53 10.44
N LEU A 142 -20.76 9.36 10.03
CA LEU A 142 -19.51 8.86 9.47
C LEU A 142 -18.76 7.96 10.47
N ARG A 143 -18.65 8.41 11.73
CA ARG A 143 -18.07 7.59 12.83
C ARG A 143 -18.84 6.29 13.04
N LYS A 144 -20.17 6.35 13.08
CA LYS A 144 -21.03 5.17 13.27
C LYS A 144 -20.82 4.10 12.20
N TYR A 145 -20.53 4.51 10.96
CA TYR A 145 -20.31 3.62 9.82
C TYR A 145 -18.83 3.40 9.48
N GLU A 146 -17.92 3.85 10.34
CA GLU A 146 -16.46 3.72 10.18
C GLU A 146 -15.99 4.26 8.82
N ILE A 147 -16.45 5.47 8.48
CA ILE A 147 -16.00 6.25 7.34
C ILE A 147 -15.00 7.27 7.84
N ASN A 148 -13.71 6.98 7.65
CA ASN A 148 -12.61 7.79 8.18
C ASN A 148 -11.92 8.66 7.11
N GLU A 149 -12.30 8.49 5.85
CA GLU A 149 -11.69 9.18 4.72
C GLU A 149 -12.75 9.89 3.87
N GLY A 150 -12.40 11.09 3.42
CA GLY A 150 -13.28 11.99 2.70
C GLY A 150 -13.87 13.07 3.60
N GLY A 151 -14.86 13.81 3.08
CA GLY A 151 -15.53 14.87 3.80
C GLY A 151 -16.52 15.64 2.94
N ARG A 152 -17.07 16.71 3.53
CA ARG A 152 -17.98 17.63 2.85
C ARG A 152 -17.21 18.43 1.80
N THR A 153 -17.78 18.55 0.62
CA THR A 153 -17.22 19.40 -0.45
C THR A 153 -17.61 20.87 -0.23
N PHE A 154 -17.23 21.75 -1.17
CA PHE A 154 -17.67 23.15 -1.16
C PHE A 154 -19.20 23.30 -1.31
N ASP A 155 -19.86 22.35 -1.98
CA ASP A 155 -21.31 22.26 -1.95
C ASP A 155 -21.73 21.61 -0.62
N SER A 156 -22.49 22.36 0.16
CA SER A 156 -22.95 21.92 1.47
C SER A 156 -23.80 20.65 1.42
N GLN A 157 -24.44 20.29 0.32
CA GLN A 157 -25.21 19.04 0.27
C GLN A 157 -24.37 17.85 -0.19
N LEU A 158 -23.17 18.08 -0.70
CA LEU A 158 -22.35 17.07 -1.34
C LEU A 158 -21.15 16.68 -0.48
N TRP A 159 -21.01 15.38 -0.27
CA TRP A 159 -19.91 14.76 0.43
C TRP A 159 -19.16 13.83 -0.51
N GLN A 160 -17.83 13.81 -0.41
CA GLN A 160 -16.99 12.81 -1.07
C GLN A 160 -16.42 11.89 0.00
N LEU A 161 -16.84 10.64 0.00
CA LEU A 161 -16.56 9.70 1.09
C LEU A 161 -15.95 8.40 0.56
N THR A 162 -14.98 7.88 1.28
CA THR A 162 -14.32 6.59 0.98
C THR A 162 -14.93 5.49 1.85
N MET A 163 -15.59 4.51 1.25
CA MET A 163 -16.28 3.45 2.00
C MET A 163 -16.34 2.13 1.23
N THR A 164 -16.71 1.05 1.91
CA THR A 164 -16.95 -0.25 1.27
C THR A 164 -18.32 -0.27 0.61
N GLU A 165 -18.54 -1.15 -0.37
CA GLU A 165 -19.85 -1.32 -1.02
C GLU A 165 -20.94 -1.67 0.00
N LYS A 166 -20.62 -2.51 0.99
CA LYS A 166 -21.53 -2.85 2.11
C LYS A 166 -21.94 -1.62 2.93
N THR A 167 -21.00 -0.71 3.22
CA THR A 167 -21.31 0.53 3.93
C THR A 167 -22.19 1.45 3.09
N LYS A 168 -21.90 1.56 1.78
CA LYS A 168 -22.76 2.28 0.83
C LYS A 168 -24.19 1.75 0.85
N GLU A 169 -24.38 0.43 0.72
CA GLU A 169 -25.71 -0.21 0.77
C GLU A 169 -26.47 0.08 2.08
N HIS A 170 -25.76 0.25 3.20
CA HIS A 170 -26.38 0.65 4.46
C HIS A 170 -26.77 2.13 4.48
N LEU A 171 -25.93 3.03 3.96
CA LEU A 171 -26.22 4.46 3.89
C LEU A 171 -27.38 4.76 2.94
N GLU A 172 -27.48 4.05 1.82
CA GLU A 172 -28.58 4.21 0.86
C GLU A 172 -29.98 3.97 1.49
N LYS A 173 -30.04 3.21 2.58
CA LYS A 173 -31.29 2.92 3.31
C LYS A 173 -31.70 4.03 4.28
N LEU A 174 -30.85 5.01 4.52
CA LEU A 174 -31.13 6.08 5.48
C LEU A 174 -32.01 7.15 4.83
N PRO A 175 -33.07 7.63 5.52
CA PRO A 175 -34.08 8.50 4.92
C PRO A 175 -33.56 9.88 4.49
N TYR A 176 -32.41 10.29 5.02
CA TYR A 176 -31.77 11.57 4.70
C TYR A 176 -30.66 11.49 3.66
N ILE A 177 -30.35 10.30 3.13
CA ILE A 177 -29.43 10.13 2.01
C ILE A 177 -30.25 10.22 0.72
N LYS A 178 -30.03 11.29 -0.06
CA LYS A 178 -30.76 11.55 -1.31
C LYS A 178 -30.24 10.68 -2.45
N SER A 179 -28.91 10.54 -2.55
CA SER A 179 -28.27 9.68 -3.54
C SER A 179 -26.82 9.39 -3.18
N ILE A 180 -26.34 8.20 -3.53
CA ILE A 180 -24.92 7.87 -3.56
C ILE A 180 -24.55 7.55 -5.00
N LYS A 181 -23.51 8.20 -5.54
CA LYS A 181 -23.03 8.00 -6.90
C LYS A 181 -21.54 7.75 -6.91
N ASP A 182 -21.10 6.89 -7.81
CA ASP A 182 -19.68 6.73 -8.09
C ASP A 182 -19.08 8.07 -8.58
N ILE A 183 -17.82 8.30 -8.26
CA ILE A 183 -17.06 9.38 -8.90
C ILE A 183 -16.70 8.90 -10.31
N ASP A 184 -17.47 9.35 -11.29
CA ASP A 184 -17.21 9.06 -12.70
C ASP A 184 -16.19 10.05 -13.24
N ILE A 185 -15.08 9.51 -13.74
CA ILE A 185 -13.96 10.25 -14.31
C ILE A 185 -13.74 9.69 -15.71
N PRO A 186 -13.80 10.53 -16.76
CA PRO A 186 -13.60 10.07 -18.13
C PRO A 186 -12.30 9.29 -18.29
N SER A 187 -12.30 8.26 -19.13
CA SER A 187 -11.12 7.41 -19.36
C SER A 187 -9.92 8.13 -19.99
N ASN A 188 -10.13 9.33 -20.54
CA ASN A 188 -9.12 10.20 -21.13
C ASN A 188 -8.79 11.43 -20.26
N ALA A 189 -9.30 11.50 -19.03
CA ALA A 189 -8.97 12.55 -18.08
C ALA A 189 -7.58 12.29 -17.46
N TYR A 190 -6.74 13.32 -17.47
CA TYR A 190 -5.45 13.31 -16.80
C TYR A 190 -5.62 13.73 -15.33
N ALA A 191 -4.97 13.00 -14.42
CA ALA A 191 -4.82 13.38 -13.02
C ALA A 191 -3.32 13.63 -12.73
N ASP A 192 -3.01 14.85 -12.32
CA ASP A 192 -1.64 15.32 -12.04
C ASP A 192 -1.01 14.68 -10.79
N TYR A 193 -1.82 14.06 -9.92
CA TYR A 193 -1.40 13.31 -8.74
C TYR A 193 -1.26 11.79 -9.00
N ILE A 194 -1.43 11.33 -10.24
CA ILE A 194 -1.27 9.93 -10.63
C ILE A 194 0.05 9.75 -11.36
N PHE A 195 0.87 8.79 -10.91
CA PHE A 195 2.10 8.39 -11.60
C PHE A 195 1.82 8.05 -13.08
N PRO A 196 2.67 8.46 -14.04
CA PRO A 196 3.99 9.06 -13.87
C PRO A 196 3.99 10.61 -13.84
N TYR A 197 2.89 11.24 -13.45
CA TYR A 197 2.79 12.69 -13.26
C TYR A 197 3.06 13.50 -14.54
N HIS A 198 2.65 12.98 -15.70
CA HIS A 198 2.84 13.64 -16.99
C HIS A 198 1.59 13.52 -17.87
N GLU A 199 1.14 14.62 -18.46
CA GLU A 199 -0.15 14.74 -19.18
C GLU A 199 -0.26 13.88 -20.45
N PHE A 200 0.88 13.44 -20.98
CA PHE A 200 0.93 12.44 -22.06
C PHE A 200 0.17 11.18 -21.67
N TYR A 201 0.26 10.80 -20.40
CA TYR A 201 -0.51 9.69 -19.84
C TYR A 201 -1.82 10.24 -19.31
N ARG A 202 -2.88 10.09 -20.10
CA ARG A 202 -4.25 10.44 -19.72
C ARG A 202 -4.85 9.44 -18.73
N TRP A 203 -4.12 9.20 -17.64
CA TRP A 203 -4.45 8.23 -16.60
C TRP A 203 -5.04 8.94 -15.38
N ASN A 204 -5.90 8.23 -14.68
CA ASN A 204 -6.56 8.66 -13.47
C ASN A 204 -6.85 7.46 -12.55
N ILE A 205 -7.49 7.71 -11.41
CA ILE A 205 -7.79 6.68 -10.40
C ILE A 205 -8.71 5.56 -10.92
N ASN A 206 -9.58 5.85 -11.90
CA ASN A 206 -10.47 4.86 -12.49
C ASN A 206 -9.82 4.14 -13.67
N TYR A 207 -8.90 4.80 -14.38
CA TYR A 207 -8.27 4.31 -15.60
C TYR A 207 -6.76 4.54 -15.55
N PHE A 208 -6.01 3.49 -15.23
CA PHE A 208 -4.56 3.52 -15.20
C PHE A 208 -4.05 2.64 -16.33
N GLY A 209 -3.24 3.22 -17.22
CA GLY A 209 -2.78 2.50 -18.40
C GLY A 209 -1.85 1.35 -18.07
N LYS A 210 -1.56 0.59 -19.13
CA LYS A 210 -0.80 -0.64 -19.03
C LYS A 210 0.68 -0.33 -18.77
N ILE A 211 1.21 -0.86 -17.67
CA ILE A 211 2.65 -0.84 -17.37
C ILE A 211 3.18 -2.25 -17.19
N ILE A 212 4.43 -2.47 -17.59
CA ILE A 212 5.15 -3.71 -17.33
C ILE A 212 6.08 -3.47 -16.13
N ILE A 213 6.01 -4.33 -15.13
CA ILE A 213 6.95 -4.32 -14.01
C ILE A 213 8.22 -5.05 -14.48
N PRO A 214 9.37 -4.37 -14.62
CA PRO A 214 10.58 -5.02 -15.11
C PRO A 214 11.04 -6.13 -14.16
N LYS A 215 11.48 -7.26 -14.73
CA LYS A 215 12.17 -8.30 -13.95
C LYS A 215 13.67 -8.05 -13.89
N LYS A 216 14.34 -8.57 -12.86
CA LYS A 216 15.81 -8.49 -12.75
C LYS A 216 16.46 -8.98 -14.05
N GLY A 217 17.38 -8.17 -14.59
CA GLY A 217 18.07 -8.45 -15.85
C GLY A 217 17.31 -8.01 -17.11
N THR A 218 16.14 -7.36 -16.99
CA THR A 218 15.45 -6.74 -18.12
C THR A 218 16.18 -5.47 -18.52
N THR A 219 16.45 -5.29 -19.82
CA THR A 219 16.88 -4.01 -20.39
C THR A 219 15.66 -3.30 -20.96
N VAL A 220 15.40 -2.08 -20.48
CA VAL A 220 14.31 -1.23 -20.99
C VAL A 220 14.91 -0.18 -21.92
N ALA A 221 14.54 -0.21 -23.20
CA ALA A 221 14.90 0.83 -24.14
C ALA A 221 14.02 2.07 -23.87
N LEU A 222 14.65 3.16 -23.46
CA LEU A 222 13.94 4.40 -23.16
C LEU A 222 13.59 5.16 -24.44
N ASP A 223 12.35 5.64 -24.51
CA ASP A 223 11.86 6.52 -25.56
C ASP A 223 10.93 7.59 -24.96
N ALA A 224 10.46 8.51 -25.81
CA ALA A 224 9.59 9.61 -25.38
C ALA A 224 8.24 9.13 -24.78
N ASN A 225 7.81 7.90 -25.06
CA ASN A 225 6.55 7.35 -24.59
C ASN A 225 6.68 6.63 -23.23
N ASN A 226 7.90 6.27 -22.81
CA ASN A 226 8.11 5.45 -21.62
C ASN A 226 9.12 6.02 -20.61
N ILE A 227 9.83 7.09 -20.96
CA ILE A 227 10.87 7.70 -20.11
C ILE A 227 10.35 8.05 -18.72
N PHE A 228 9.17 8.67 -18.60
CA PHE A 228 8.61 9.05 -17.30
C PHE A 228 8.16 7.85 -16.44
N ILE A 229 7.95 6.68 -17.05
CA ILE A 229 7.62 5.45 -16.33
C ILE A 229 8.89 4.79 -15.79
N TYR A 230 9.98 4.85 -16.55
CA TYR A 230 11.16 4.00 -16.35
C TYR A 230 12.47 4.76 -16.14
N GLU A 231 12.46 6.08 -15.94
CA GLU A 231 13.69 6.86 -15.72
C GLU A 231 14.43 6.53 -14.42
N ARG A 232 13.75 5.92 -13.43
CA ARG A 232 14.31 5.62 -12.10
C ARG A 232 14.72 4.14 -11.88
N ILE A 233 14.57 3.28 -12.89
CA ILE A 233 14.83 1.83 -12.75
C ILE A 233 16.22 1.40 -13.23
#